data_AF-A0A9P7EBF5-F1
#
_entry.id   AF-A0A9P7EBF5-F1
#
_cell.length_a   1.000
_cell.length_b   1.000
_cell.length_c   1.000
_cell.angle_alpha   90.00
_cell.angle_beta   90.00
_cell.angle_gamma   90.00
#
_symmetry.space_group_name_H-M   'P 1'
#
loop_
_entity.id
_entity.type
_entity.pdbx_description
1 polymer ?
#
loop_
_entity_poly.entity_id
_entity_poly.type
_entity_poly.pdbx_seq_one_letter_code
_entity_poly.pdbx_strand_id
1 'polypeptide(L)'
;KIWQQNLRKSSSTWEHMLQNLNPNTYDLACIQEPFLNPVGLANASNLRQLWDVIYPSNHHTNLERSQSILLVNKKLSKNNWHIIPLNSPNITAIELHRDFGKVCIYNIYN
;
A
#
# COMPACT_ATOMS: atom_id res chain seq x y z
N LYS A 1 -5.55 -8.69 9.87
CA LYS A 1 -6.17 -7.36 10.12
C LYS A 1 -5.69 -6.35 9.06
N ILE A 2 -6.41 -5.24 8.90
CA ILE A 2 -6.05 -4.16 7.96
C ILE A 2 -5.73 -2.90 8.76
N TRP A 3 -4.58 -2.28 8.51
CA TRP A 3 -4.25 -0.92 8.98
C TRP A 3 -4.70 0.09 7.93
N GLN A 4 -5.24 1.24 8.35
CA GLN A 4 -5.57 2.32 7.43
C GLN A 4 -5.13 3.67 8.01
N GLN A 5 -4.45 4.48 7.21
CA GLN A 5 -3.98 5.79 7.66
C GLN A 5 -3.66 6.74 6.50
N ASN A 6 -4.07 8.00 6.65
CA ASN A 6 -3.58 9.11 5.84
C ASN A 6 -2.33 9.72 6.52
N LEU A 7 -1.23 9.86 5.77
CA LEU A 7 0.05 10.35 6.29
C LEU A 7 0.35 11.81 5.96
N ARG A 8 -0.52 12.50 5.21
CA ARG A 8 -0.37 13.91 4.80
C ARG A 8 1.00 14.24 4.20
N LYS A 9 1.59 13.29 3.48
CA LYS A 9 2.92 13.39 2.85
C LYS A 9 4.04 13.68 3.87
N SER A 10 3.81 13.43 5.16
CA SER A 10 4.75 13.73 6.25
C SER A 10 5.74 12.59 6.47
N SER A 11 7.04 12.91 6.48
CA SER A 11 8.11 11.96 6.79
C SER A 11 8.04 11.45 8.23
N SER A 12 7.73 12.32 9.20
CA SER A 12 7.62 11.92 10.61
C SER A 12 6.42 11.00 10.86
N THR A 13 5.29 11.26 10.18
CA THR A 13 4.10 10.39 10.27
C THR A 13 4.35 9.05 9.59
N TRP A 14 5.11 9.04 8.50
CA TRP A 14 5.58 7.82 7.83
C TRP A 14 6.46 6.96 8.74
N GLU A 15 7.48 7.57 9.38
CA GLU A 15 8.37 6.86 10.31
C GLU A 15 7.61 6.31 11.52
N HIS A 16 6.73 7.11 12.11
CA HIS A 16 5.88 6.67 13.22
C HIS A 16 4.98 5.50 12.80
N MET A 17 4.37 5.55 11.61
CA MET A 17 3.60 4.42 11.08
C MET A 17 4.47 3.18 10.94
N LEU A 18 5.67 3.27 10.35
CA LEU A 18 6.55 2.12 10.18
C LEU A 18 6.97 1.46 11.50
N GLN A 19 7.17 2.25 12.55
CA GLN A 19 7.49 1.72 13.89
C GLN A 19 6.31 0.95 14.51
N ASN A 20 5.07 1.31 14.17
CA ASN A 20 3.86 0.74 14.75
C ASN A 20 3.20 -0.33 13.86
N LEU A 21 3.53 -0.37 12.56
CA LEU A 21 2.94 -1.31 11.59
C LEU A 21 3.57 -2.70 11.73
N ASN A 22 3.13 -3.44 12.74
CA ASN A 22 3.64 -4.78 13.06
C ASN A 22 3.16 -5.84 12.04
N PRO A 23 4.06 -6.53 11.30
CA PRO A 23 3.69 -7.58 10.34
C PRO A 23 3.21 -8.88 11.00
N ASN A 24 3.24 -9.00 12.33
CA ASN A 24 2.59 -10.12 13.03
C ASN A 24 1.12 -9.81 13.36
N THR A 25 0.67 -8.56 13.19
CA THR A 25 -0.67 -8.12 13.55
C THR A 25 -1.51 -7.77 12.33
N TYR A 26 -0.89 -7.18 11.30
CA TYR A 26 -1.57 -6.68 10.11
C TYR A 26 -1.14 -7.46 8.87
N ASP A 27 -2.11 -7.80 8.03
CA ASP A 27 -1.90 -8.44 6.73
C ASP A 27 -1.74 -7.38 5.64
N LEU A 28 -2.40 -6.23 5.81
CA LEU A 28 -2.46 -5.14 4.83
C LEU A 28 -2.35 -3.79 5.54
N ALA A 29 -1.82 -2.80 4.83
CA ALA A 29 -1.94 -1.40 5.19
C ALA A 29 -2.39 -0.55 3.99
N CYS A 30 -3.49 0.18 4.16
CA CYS A 30 -4.05 1.12 3.19
C CYS A 30 -3.60 2.53 3.54
N ILE A 31 -2.67 3.08 2.74
CA ILE A 31 -2.01 4.35 3.02
C ILE A 31 -2.48 5.40 2.04
N GLN A 32 -2.97 6.53 2.55
CA GLN A 32 -3.26 7.73 1.76
C GLN A 32 -2.20 8.80 2.01
N GLU A 33 -1.95 9.62 1.00
CA GLU A 33 -0.94 10.68 0.99
C GLU A 33 0.44 10.22 1.53
N PRO A 34 1.05 9.18 0.93
CA PRO A 34 2.30 8.62 1.42
C PRO A 34 3.47 9.60 1.29
N PHE A 35 4.42 9.49 2.23
CA PHE A 35 5.76 10.05 2.02
C PHE A 35 6.51 9.19 1.00
N LEU A 36 6.89 9.81 -0.11
CA LEU A 36 7.60 9.21 -1.25
C LEU A 36 8.86 10.02 -1.51
N ASN A 37 9.93 9.34 -1.92
CA ASN A 37 11.19 9.97 -2.29
C ASN A 37 11.07 10.74 -3.62
N PRO A 38 12.14 11.45 -4.07
CA PRO A 38 12.10 12.22 -5.32
C PRO A 38 11.81 11.42 -6.59
N VAL A 39 12.01 10.09 -6.58
CA VAL A 39 11.68 9.20 -7.70
C VAL A 39 10.31 8.52 -7.53
N GLY A 40 9.48 9.00 -6.61
CA GLY A 40 8.10 8.55 -6.42
C GLY A 40 7.95 7.26 -5.61
N LEU A 41 9.02 6.72 -5.03
CA LEU A 41 8.98 5.46 -4.30
C LEU A 41 8.83 5.69 -2.79
N ALA A 42 7.99 4.87 -2.16
CA ALA A 42 7.97 4.65 -0.72
C ALA A 42 9.28 3.98 -0.32
N ASN A 43 10.19 4.76 0.26
CA ASN A 43 11.51 4.29 0.64
C ASN A 43 11.66 4.25 2.17
N ALA A 44 11.84 3.05 2.69
CA ALA A 44 12.42 2.80 3.99
C ALA A 44 13.16 1.46 3.91
N SER A 45 14.37 1.40 4.47
CA SER A 45 15.27 0.24 4.42
C SER A 45 14.59 -1.07 4.83
N ASN A 46 13.68 -1.00 5.80
CA ASN A 46 13.00 -2.18 6.36
C ASN A 46 11.61 -2.43 5.77
N LEU A 47 10.99 -1.46 5.10
CA LEU A 47 9.63 -1.60 4.59
C LEU A 47 9.55 -2.73 3.56
N ARG A 48 10.42 -2.71 2.54
CA ARG A 48 10.39 -3.69 1.43
C ARG A 48 10.82 -5.08 1.87
N GLN A 49 11.42 -5.25 3.05
CA GLN A 49 11.76 -6.57 3.59
C GLN A 49 10.51 -7.31 4.09
N LEU A 50 9.52 -6.57 4.59
CA LEU A 50 8.33 -7.13 5.25
C LEU A 50 7.06 -6.95 4.42
N TRP A 51 7.03 -5.98 3.50
CA TRP A 51 5.84 -5.59 2.75
C TRP A 51 6.14 -5.53 1.24
N ASP A 52 5.26 -6.09 0.42
CA ASP A 52 5.16 -5.77 -1.00
C ASP A 52 4.39 -4.43 -1.12
N VAL A 53 4.98 -3.46 -1.82
CA VAL A 53 4.39 -2.12 -2.00
C VAL A 53 3.67 -2.08 -3.33
N ILE A 54 2.36 -1.84 -3.28
CA ILE A 54 1.48 -1.71 -4.44
C ILE A 54 1.23 -0.23 -4.69
N TYR A 55 1.57 0.21 -5.90
CA TYR A 55 1.29 1.54 -6.40
C TYR A 55 0.11 1.50 -7.37
N PRO A 56 -0.50 2.65 -7.68
CA PRO A 56 -1.45 2.77 -8.79
C PRO A 56 -0.88 2.23 -10.10
N SER A 57 -1.73 1.70 -10.98
CA SER A 57 -1.26 1.05 -12.22
C SER A 57 -0.55 2.01 -13.17
N ASN A 58 -0.87 3.29 -13.09
CA ASN A 58 -0.24 4.37 -13.85
C ASN A 58 0.92 5.05 -13.11
N HIS A 59 1.46 4.47 -12.03
CA HIS A 59 2.49 5.09 -11.20
C HIS A 59 3.75 5.57 -11.98
N HIS A 60 4.17 4.82 -13.00
CA HIS A 60 5.35 5.16 -13.81
C HIS A 60 5.04 5.97 -15.07
N THR A 61 3.76 6.09 -15.44
CA THR A 61 3.32 6.76 -16.67
C THR A 61 2.60 8.08 -16.40
N ASN A 62 2.13 8.29 -15.17
CA ASN A 62 1.50 9.52 -14.73
C ASN A 62 2.55 10.49 -14.16
N LEU A 63 2.45 11.76 -14.56
CA LEU A 63 3.24 12.85 -13.98
C LEU A 63 2.79 13.16 -12.54
N GLU A 64 1.54 12.82 -12.21
CA GLU A 64 1.00 13.00 -10.87
C GLU A 64 1.56 11.94 -9.91
N ARG A 65 1.98 12.43 -8.75
CA ARG A 65 2.49 11.61 -7.66
C ARG A 65 1.37 10.75 -7.08
N SER A 66 1.67 9.46 -6.82
CA SER A 66 0.73 8.56 -6.15
C SER A 66 0.25 9.12 -4.82
N GLN A 67 -1.06 9.21 -4.65
CA GLN A 67 -1.73 9.66 -3.44
C GLN A 67 -2.29 8.50 -2.62
N SER A 68 -2.31 7.30 -3.20
CA SER A 68 -2.64 6.05 -2.53
C SER A 68 -1.57 5.00 -2.79
N ILE A 69 -1.17 4.26 -1.75
CA ILE A 69 -0.41 3.02 -1.89
C ILE A 69 -1.00 1.95 -0.97
N LEU A 70 -0.78 0.69 -1.29
CA LEU A 70 -1.18 -0.44 -0.46
C LEU A 70 0.04 -1.28 -0.11
N LEU A 71 0.19 -1.63 1.16
CA LEU A 71 1.24 -2.51 1.65
C LEU A 71 0.64 -3.89 1.88
N VAL A 72 1.16 -4.91 1.20
CA VAL A 72 0.78 -6.31 1.42
C VAL A 72 1.86 -7.01 2.21
N ASN A 73 1.51 -7.61 3.35
CA ASN A 73 2.47 -8.33 4.17
C ASN A 73 3.03 -9.52 3.40
N LYS A 74 4.36 -9.65 3.33
CA LYS A 74 5.02 -10.75 2.60
C LYS A 74 4.77 -12.14 3.19
N LYS A 75 4.25 -12.23 4.42
CA LYS A 75 3.76 -13.50 4.98
C LYS A 75 2.49 -14.00 4.28
N LEU A 76 1.77 -13.12 3.61
CA LEU A 76 0.67 -13.48 2.74
C LEU A 76 1.22 -14.10 1.45
N SER A 77 0.82 -15.35 1.15
CA SER A 77 1.20 -16.00 -0.10
C SER A 77 0.79 -15.15 -1.31
N LYS A 78 1.73 -14.95 -2.25
CA LYS A 78 1.50 -14.20 -3.50
C LYS A 78 0.43 -14.82 -4.40
N ASN A 79 0.15 -16.11 -4.23
CA ASN A 79 -0.91 -16.79 -4.97
C ASN A 79 -2.31 -16.47 -4.42
N ASN A 80 -2.40 -15.84 -3.25
CA ASN A 80 -3.66 -15.56 -2.58
C ASN A 80 -4.14 -14.12 -2.79
N TRP A 81 -3.49 -13.37 -3.67
CA TRP A 81 -3.94 -12.02 -4.02
C TRP A 81 -3.39 -11.55 -5.36
N HIS A 82 -4.10 -10.61 -5.99
CA HIS A 82 -3.59 -9.90 -7.16
C HIS A 82 -4.03 -8.44 -7.16
N ILE A 83 -3.29 -7.62 -7.91
CA ILE A 83 -3.59 -6.19 -8.08
C ILE A 83 -4.80 -6.06 -9.01
N ILE A 84 -5.77 -5.23 -8.63
CA ILE A 84 -6.85 -4.81 -9.52
C ILE A 84 -6.36 -3.53 -10.23
N PRO A 85 -6.12 -3.56 -11.56
CA PRO A 85 -5.51 -2.43 -12.23
C PRO A 85 -6.49 -1.27 -12.36
N LEU A 86 -6.10 -0.09 -11.86
CA LEU A 86 -6.90 1.14 -11.88
C LEU A 86 -6.02 2.32 -12.26
N ASN A 87 -6.50 3.13 -13.21
CA ASN A 87 -5.78 4.28 -13.76
C ASN A 87 -6.09 5.55 -12.97
N SER A 88 -5.72 5.59 -11.70
CA SER A 88 -5.88 6.78 -10.86
C SER A 88 -4.78 6.84 -9.80
N PRO A 89 -4.06 7.97 -9.67
CA PRO A 89 -3.04 8.12 -8.62
C PRO A 89 -3.62 8.06 -7.20
N ASN A 90 -4.95 8.23 -7.07
CA ASN A 90 -5.67 8.28 -5.80
C ASN A 90 -6.20 6.92 -5.37
N ILE A 91 -6.04 5.87 -6.19
CA ILE A 91 -6.65 4.57 -5.94
C ILE A 91 -5.61 3.46 -6.09
N THR A 92 -5.59 2.55 -5.12
CA THR A 92 -4.93 1.25 -5.23
C THR A 92 -5.88 0.16 -4.79
N ALA A 93 -5.91 -0.96 -5.50
CA ALA A 93 -6.83 -2.04 -5.18
C ALA A 93 -6.18 -3.42 -5.35
N ILE A 94 -6.61 -4.35 -4.51
CA ILE A 94 -6.24 -5.77 -4.60
C ILE A 94 -7.48 -6.66 -4.45
N GLU A 95 -7.45 -7.83 -5.08
CA GLU A 95 -8.38 -8.93 -4.81
C GLU A 95 -7.64 -9.99 -3.99
N LEU A 96 -8.15 -10.33 -2.81
CA LEU A 96 -7.69 -11.44 -1.99
C LEU A 96 -8.48 -12.70 -2.29
N HIS A 97 -7.82 -13.84 -2.35
CA HIS A 97 -8.42 -15.18 -2.52
C HIS A 97 -8.24 -15.97 -1.24
N ARG A 98 -9.35 -16.42 -0.66
CA ARG A 98 -9.40 -17.24 0.56
C ARG A 98 -10.43 -18.36 0.40
N ASP A 99 -10.44 -19.30 1.33
CA ASP A 99 -11.38 -20.43 1.32
C ASP A 99 -12.84 -19.99 1.37
N PHE A 100 -13.11 -18.82 1.94
CA PHE A 100 -14.45 -18.20 1.99
C PHE A 100 -14.79 -17.34 0.76
N GLY A 101 -13.94 -17.35 -0.27
CA GLY A 101 -14.15 -16.64 -1.53
C GLY A 101 -13.20 -15.47 -1.76
N LYS A 102 -13.67 -14.50 -2.54
CA LYS A 102 -12.89 -13.35 -2.99
C LYS A 102 -13.24 -12.10 -2.21
N VAL A 103 -12.24 -11.31 -1.83
CA VAL A 103 -12.42 -10.00 -1.18
C VAL A 103 -11.66 -8.95 -1.95
N CYS A 104 -12.38 -7.98 -2.50
CA CYS A 104 -11.77 -6.82 -3.14
C CYS A 104 -11.59 -5.69 -2.12
N ILE A 105 -10.39 -5.13 -2.06
CA ILE A 105 -10.04 -4.01 -1.17
C ILE A 105 -9.65 -2.84 -2.05
N TYR A 106 -10.36 -1.73 -1.88
CA TYR A 106 -10.10 -0.47 -2.57
C TYR A 106 -9.61 0.56 -1.54
N ASN A 107 -8.36 0.97 -1.67
CA ASN A 107 -7.81 2.10 -0.94
C ASN A 107 -7.97 3.36 -1.80
N ILE A 108 -8.75 4.32 -1.32
CA ILE A 108 -9.17 5.51 -2.07
C ILE A 108 -8.81 6.76 -1.24
N TYR A 109 -8.18 7.72 -1.89
CA TYR A 109 -8.05 9.09 -1.42
C TYR A 109 -9.05 9.97 -2.19
N ASN A 110 -9.87 10.75 -1.47
CA ASN A 110 -10.92 11.63 -2.01
C ASN A 110 -10.71 13.06 -1.50
#